data_AF-A0A2E4JHD3-F1
#
_entry.id   AF-A0A2E4JHD3-F1
#
_cell.length_a   1.000
_cell.length_b   1.000
_cell.length_c   1.000
_cell.angle_alpha   90.00
_cell.angle_beta   90.00
_cell.angle_gamma   90.00
#
_symmetry.space_group_name_H-M   'P 1'
#
loop_
_entity.id
_entity.type
_entity.pdbx_description
1 polymer ?
#
loop_
_entity_poly.entity_id
_entity_poly.type
_entity_poly.pdbx_seq_one_letter_code
_entity_poly.pdbx_strand_id
1 'polypeptide(L)'
;MGVNRSVLWSCVLLLVVGVGALLSKQQFGSSDEVVARVGDREITLGEVEKQWREIDVGSFLQVSQSRYDALVLYLDMVVGNQILEMEAANRGLTPETLLRQELSSRLTPITDADVERFYNNLGEQQTQGRTLEQLRGPINNFLQQQQSVEVRATLIAELSDSLNVRVERLLEPPRMAIARAPTDPIKGTSSAIVEIIEFSDFQ
;
A
#
# COMPACT_ATOMS: atom_id res chain seq x y z
N MET A 1 -64.32 5.21 52.49
CA MET A 1 -63.66 4.73 53.72
C MET A 1 -62.87 3.48 53.35
N GLY A 2 -61.57 3.45 53.64
CA GLY A 2 -60.72 2.28 53.37
C GLY A 2 -59.31 2.66 52.93
N VAL A 3 -58.52 3.20 53.86
CA VAL A 3 -57.07 3.32 53.73
C VAL A 3 -56.46 1.92 53.85
N ASN A 4 -55.48 1.54 53.01
CA ASN A 4 -54.25 0.96 53.54
C ASN A 4 -53.06 0.90 52.58
N ARG A 5 -51.92 1.24 53.16
CA ARG A 5 -50.55 1.32 52.65
C ARG A 5 -49.85 -0.02 52.87
N SER A 6 -48.99 -0.45 51.94
CA SER A 6 -47.69 -1.11 52.22
C SER A 6 -47.01 -1.48 50.89
N VAL A 7 -45.84 -0.92 50.51
CA VAL A 7 -44.46 -1.25 50.90
C VAL A 7 -43.72 -1.78 49.66
N LEU A 8 -42.71 -1.00 49.24
CA LEU A 8 -41.39 -1.38 48.70
C LEU A 8 -41.25 -2.70 47.91
N TRP A 9 -40.83 -2.60 46.63
CA TRP A 9 -39.42 -2.90 46.31
C TRP A 9 -39.00 -2.35 44.94
N SER A 10 -37.80 -1.76 44.97
CA SER A 10 -37.05 -1.19 43.86
C SER A 10 -36.32 -2.29 43.12
N CYS A 11 -36.40 -2.31 41.79
CA CYS A 11 -35.39 -2.90 40.89
C CYS A 11 -35.48 -2.20 39.53
N VAL A 12 -34.86 -1.02 39.46
CA VAL A 12 -34.49 -0.38 38.19
C VAL A 12 -33.40 -1.23 37.56
N LEU A 13 -33.72 -1.92 36.46
CA LEU A 13 -32.75 -2.64 35.64
C LEU A 13 -32.59 -1.86 34.33
N LEU A 14 -31.68 -0.88 34.37
CA LEU A 14 -31.17 -0.16 33.21
C LEU A 14 -30.28 -1.10 32.41
N LEU A 15 -30.83 -1.69 31.35
CA LEU A 15 -30.12 -2.54 30.40
C LEU A 15 -29.45 -1.65 29.34
N VAL A 16 -28.27 -1.12 29.68
CA VAL A 16 -27.36 -0.51 28.70
C VAL A 16 -26.55 -1.65 28.08
N VAL A 17 -27.02 -2.21 26.96
CA VAL A 17 -26.15 -3.01 26.09
C VAL A 17 -25.45 -2.04 25.16
N GLY A 18 -24.21 -1.72 25.53
CA GLY A 18 -23.30 -0.98 24.69
C GLY A 18 -23.06 -1.73 23.39
N VAL A 19 -23.36 -1.07 22.27
CA VAL A 19 -22.91 -1.46 20.94
C VAL A 19 -21.40 -1.20 20.90
N GLY A 20 -20.63 -2.17 21.38
CA GLY A 20 -19.18 -2.19 21.21
C GLY A 20 -18.89 -2.52 19.76
N ALA A 21 -18.59 -1.50 18.95
CA ALA A 21 -17.98 -1.68 17.66
C ALA A 21 -16.70 -2.51 17.84
N LEU A 22 -16.73 -3.76 17.35
CA LEU A 22 -15.54 -4.55 17.08
C LEU A 22 -14.81 -3.86 15.91
N LEU A 23 -14.10 -2.77 16.23
CA LEU A 23 -12.95 -2.34 15.47
C LEU A 23 -11.90 -3.42 15.70
N SER A 24 -11.88 -4.43 14.84
CA SER A 24 -10.73 -5.29 14.67
C SER A 24 -9.56 -4.38 14.28
N LYS A 25 -8.77 -3.94 15.26
CA LYS A 25 -7.41 -3.48 15.01
C LYS A 25 -6.71 -4.66 14.38
N GLN A 26 -6.54 -4.62 13.06
CA GLN A 26 -5.62 -5.49 12.37
C GLN A 26 -4.23 -5.06 12.86
N GLN A 27 -3.78 -5.66 13.95
CA GLN A 27 -2.50 -5.39 14.55
C GLN A 27 -1.48 -6.20 13.75
N PHE A 28 -0.69 -5.50 12.93
CA PHE A 28 0.57 -6.10 12.46
C PHE A 28 1.43 -6.31 13.70
N GLY A 29 1.85 -7.55 13.93
CA GLY A 29 2.60 -7.87 15.13
C GLY A 29 3.94 -7.17 15.14
N SER A 30 4.35 -6.67 16.31
CA SER A 30 5.70 -6.15 16.51
C SER A 30 6.69 -7.31 16.63
N SER A 31 7.96 -7.10 16.29
CA SER A 31 9.02 -8.12 16.47
C SER A 31 9.06 -8.71 17.88
N ASP A 32 8.72 -7.90 18.88
CA ASP A 32 8.80 -8.25 20.30
C ASP A 32 7.51 -8.90 20.82
N GLU A 33 6.50 -9.07 19.97
CA GLU A 33 5.24 -9.71 20.34
C GLU A 33 5.47 -11.19 20.64
N VAL A 34 5.07 -11.63 21.83
CA VAL A 34 5.11 -13.04 22.22
C VAL A 34 4.00 -13.80 21.50
N VAL A 35 4.38 -14.66 20.55
CA VAL A 35 3.46 -15.44 19.71
C VAL A 35 3.28 -16.88 20.19
N ALA A 36 4.20 -17.38 21.03
CA ALA A 36 4.08 -18.70 21.65
C ALA A 36 4.85 -18.77 22.97
N ARG A 37 4.51 -19.77 23.80
CA ARG A 37 5.27 -20.16 24.99
C ARG A 37 5.52 -21.66 25.02
N VAL A 38 6.74 -22.07 25.40
CA VAL A 38 7.13 -23.46 25.61
C VAL A 38 7.73 -23.59 27.01
N GLY A 39 6.93 -24.08 27.96
CA GLY A 39 7.25 -23.99 29.38
C GLY A 39 7.35 -22.52 29.81
N ASP A 40 8.47 -22.13 30.41
CA ASP A 40 8.75 -20.75 30.83
C ASP A 40 9.40 -19.91 29.72
N ARG A 41 9.70 -20.49 28.55
CA ARG A 41 10.30 -19.77 27.43
C ARG A 41 9.21 -19.12 26.57
N GLU A 42 9.34 -17.82 26.36
CA GLU A 42 8.56 -17.07 25.39
C GLU A 42 9.24 -17.10 24.01
N ILE A 43 8.43 -17.16 22.95
CA ILE A 43 8.87 -17.10 21.55
C ILE A 43 8.22 -15.88 20.93
N THR A 44 9.04 -14.99 20.36
CA THR A 44 8.56 -13.75 19.75
C THR A 44 8.32 -13.89 18.26
N LEU A 45 7.52 -12.98 17.68
CA LEU A 45 7.33 -12.91 16.23
C LEU A 45 8.68 -12.73 15.50
N GLY A 46 9.58 -11.91 16.04
CA GLY A 46 10.92 -11.70 15.48
C GLY A 46 11.76 -12.98 15.46
N GLU A 47 11.64 -13.87 16.46
CA GLU A 47 12.29 -15.18 16.43
C GLU A 47 11.76 -16.06 15.29
N VAL A 48 10.44 -16.05 15.06
CA VAL A 48 9.79 -16.81 13.99
C VAL A 48 10.20 -16.27 12.62
N GLU A 49 10.16 -14.95 12.42
CA GLU A 49 10.59 -14.32 11.17
C GLU A 49 12.08 -14.50 10.88
N LYS A 50 12.92 -14.50 11.92
CA LYS A 50 14.33 -14.84 11.79
C LYS A 50 14.51 -16.27 11.30
N GLN A 51 13.82 -17.24 11.91
CA GLN A 51 13.89 -18.62 11.44
C GLN A 51 13.37 -18.80 10.02
N TRP A 52 12.29 -18.11 9.66
CA TRP A 52 11.79 -18.12 8.29
C TRP A 52 12.84 -17.60 7.30
N ARG A 53 13.48 -16.46 7.60
CA ARG A 53 14.55 -15.89 6.78
C ARG A 53 15.74 -16.83 6.61
N GLU A 54 16.09 -17.60 7.65
CA GLU A 54 17.22 -18.53 7.61
C GLU A 54 16.91 -19.82 6.84
N ILE A 55 15.69 -20.35 6.97
CA ILE A 55 15.29 -21.63 6.36
C ILE A 55 14.83 -21.47 4.92
N ASP A 56 14.05 -20.42 4.64
CA ASP A 56 13.47 -20.15 3.32
C ASP A 56 13.62 -18.66 2.96
N VAL A 57 14.86 -18.33 2.63
CA VAL A 57 15.28 -17.00 2.17
C VAL A 57 14.43 -16.53 0.98
N GLY A 58 14.11 -17.43 0.05
CA GLY A 58 13.43 -17.10 -1.19
C GLY A 58 12.01 -16.58 -0.94
N SER A 59 11.22 -17.32 -0.16
CA SER A 59 9.86 -16.87 0.17
C SER A 59 9.87 -15.66 1.10
N PHE A 60 10.83 -15.56 2.02
CA PHE A 60 11.01 -14.38 2.86
C PHE A 60 11.25 -13.11 2.02
N LEU A 61 12.16 -13.17 1.04
CA LEU A 61 12.46 -12.05 0.16
C LEU A 61 11.27 -11.70 -0.74
N GLN A 62 10.56 -12.69 -1.28
CA GLN A 62 9.39 -12.46 -2.11
C GLN A 62 8.30 -11.67 -1.35
N VAL A 63 7.98 -12.08 -0.12
CA VAL A 63 6.99 -11.38 0.71
C VAL A 63 7.49 -10.00 1.12
N SER A 64 8.77 -9.89 1.50
CA SER A 64 9.38 -8.61 1.83
C SER A 64 9.34 -7.63 0.66
N GLN A 65 9.58 -8.12 -0.56
CA GLN A 65 9.52 -7.33 -1.79
C GLN A 65 8.09 -6.88 -2.07
N SER A 66 7.11 -7.78 -1.99
CA SER A 66 5.70 -7.44 -2.19
C SER A 66 5.22 -6.38 -1.19
N ARG A 67 5.66 -6.46 0.07
CA ARG A 67 5.40 -5.43 1.07
C ARG A 67 6.06 -4.09 0.71
N TYR A 68 7.32 -4.12 0.29
CA TYR A 68 8.04 -2.90 -0.12
C TYR A 68 7.36 -2.23 -1.31
N ASP A 69 6.98 -2.98 -2.35
CA ASP A 69 6.30 -2.45 -3.53
C ASP A 69 4.97 -1.78 -3.17
N ALA A 70 4.20 -2.40 -2.26
CA ALA A 70 2.99 -1.78 -1.73
C ALA A 70 3.29 -0.48 -0.96
N LEU A 71 4.32 -0.48 -0.11
CA LEU A 71 4.71 0.71 0.64
C LEU A 71 5.19 1.85 -0.26
N VAL A 72 5.91 1.56 -1.35
CA VAL A 72 6.31 2.56 -2.35
C VAL A 72 5.07 3.21 -2.97
N LEU A 73 4.10 2.40 -3.40
CA LEU A 73 2.87 2.90 -4.00
C LEU A 73 2.09 3.82 -3.04
N TYR A 74 1.94 3.43 -1.78
CA TYR A 74 1.25 4.26 -0.80
C TYR A 74 2.07 5.47 -0.34
N LEU A 75 3.40 5.36 -0.29
CA LEU A 75 4.28 6.50 -0.01
C LEU A 75 4.10 7.59 -1.07
N ASP A 76 4.05 7.22 -2.35
CA ASP A 76 3.82 8.18 -3.44
C ASP A 76 2.45 8.86 -3.32
N MET A 77 1.41 8.14 -2.89
CA MET A 77 0.09 8.75 -2.60
C MET A 77 0.14 9.76 -1.45
N VAL A 78 0.82 9.41 -0.36
CA VAL A 78 0.98 10.29 0.81
C VAL A 78 1.77 11.54 0.45
N VAL A 79 2.89 11.39 -0.28
CA VAL A 79 3.70 12.50 -0.76
C VAL A 79 2.88 13.41 -1.69
N GLY A 80 2.12 12.84 -2.62
CA GLY A 80 1.26 13.61 -3.51
C GLY A 80 0.16 14.38 -2.77
N ASN A 81 -0.46 13.78 -1.75
CA ASN A 81 -1.42 14.48 -0.90
C ASN A 81 -0.77 15.65 -0.14
N GLN A 82 0.44 15.46 0.38
CA GLN A 82 1.16 16.53 1.08
C GLN A 82 1.45 17.71 0.14
N ILE A 83 1.79 17.46 -1.13
CA ILE A 83 2.00 18.49 -2.14
C ILE A 83 0.69 19.24 -2.43
N LEU A 84 -0.44 18.52 -2.57
CA LEU A 84 -1.75 19.15 -2.74
C LEU A 84 -2.15 20.00 -1.53
N GLU A 85 -1.86 19.55 -0.31
CA GLU A 85 -2.13 20.30 0.91
C GLU A 85 -1.34 21.61 0.96
N MET A 86 -0.05 21.57 0.59
CA MET A 86 0.77 22.78 0.52
C MET A 86 0.20 23.78 -0.49
N GLU A 87 -0.17 23.32 -1.69
CA GLU A 87 -0.74 24.21 -2.71
C GLU A 87 -2.13 24.73 -2.33
N ALA A 88 -2.97 23.86 -1.77
CA ALA A 88 -4.30 24.25 -1.32
C ALA A 88 -4.21 25.33 -0.22
N ALA A 89 -3.28 25.19 0.73
CA ALA A 89 -3.01 26.20 1.75
C ALA A 89 -2.56 27.53 1.12
N ASN A 90 -1.65 27.50 0.13
CA ASN A 90 -1.21 28.70 -0.59
C ASN A 90 -2.36 29.43 -1.29
N ARG A 91 -3.35 28.67 -1.81
CA ARG A 91 -4.53 29.21 -2.51
C ARG A 91 -5.73 29.47 -1.60
N GLY A 92 -5.65 29.17 -0.30
CA GLY A 92 -6.78 29.27 0.63
C GLY A 92 -7.94 28.31 0.31
N LEU A 93 -7.63 27.14 -0.27
CA LEU A 93 -8.59 26.09 -0.63
C LEU A 93 -8.38 24.84 0.25
N THR A 94 -9.32 23.90 0.19
CA THR A 94 -9.07 22.53 0.68
C THR A 94 -8.41 21.70 -0.42
N PRO A 95 -7.63 20.66 -0.07
CA PRO A 95 -7.00 19.77 -1.06
C PRO A 95 -8.01 19.17 -2.04
N GLU A 96 -9.19 18.77 -1.55
CA GLU A 96 -10.26 18.18 -2.37
C GLU A 96 -10.86 19.18 -3.34
N THR A 97 -10.97 20.44 -2.92
CA THR A 97 -11.50 21.53 -3.76
C THR A 97 -10.52 21.86 -4.87
N LEU A 98 -9.23 22.02 -4.53
CA LEU A 98 -8.16 22.23 -5.50
C LEU A 98 -8.10 21.07 -6.50
N LEU A 99 -8.06 19.83 -6.00
CA LEU A 99 -8.00 18.66 -6.85
C LEU A 99 -9.21 18.55 -7.79
N ARG A 100 -10.43 18.82 -7.30
CA ARG A 100 -11.63 18.79 -8.15
C ARG A 100 -11.55 19.84 -9.26
N GLN A 101 -11.11 21.05 -8.95
CA GLN A 101 -10.96 22.13 -9.94
C GLN A 101 -9.93 21.75 -11.01
N GLU A 102 -8.73 21.34 -10.59
CA GLU A 102 -7.63 20.97 -11.49
C GLU A 102 -7.94 19.73 -12.33
N LEU A 103 -8.59 18.70 -11.76
CA LEU A 103 -8.95 17.51 -12.54
C LEU A 103 -10.07 17.80 -13.53
N SER A 104 -11.08 18.59 -13.16
CA SER A 104 -12.21 18.88 -14.05
C SER A 104 -11.83 19.61 -15.32
N SER A 105 -10.77 20.43 -15.28
CA SER A 105 -10.24 21.14 -16.45
C SER A 105 -9.31 20.29 -17.32
N ARG A 106 -8.80 19.18 -16.79
CA ARG A 106 -7.78 18.34 -17.44
C ARG A 106 -8.31 17.00 -17.96
N LEU A 107 -9.40 16.49 -17.38
CA LEU A 107 -10.04 15.26 -17.84
C LEU A 107 -10.75 15.48 -19.17
N THR A 108 -10.43 14.65 -20.17
CA THR A 108 -11.12 14.66 -21.46
C THR A 108 -12.06 13.46 -21.56
N PRO A 109 -13.27 13.62 -22.14
CA PRO A 109 -14.17 12.50 -22.33
C PRO A 109 -13.53 11.38 -23.17
N ILE A 110 -13.60 10.14 -22.69
CA ILE A 110 -13.15 8.97 -23.44
C ILE A 110 -14.05 8.77 -24.66
N THR A 111 -13.45 8.79 -25.85
CA THR A 111 -14.19 8.68 -27.11
C THR A 111 -14.38 7.22 -27.52
N ASP A 112 -15.35 6.95 -28.39
CA ASP A 112 -15.54 5.61 -28.95
C ASP A 112 -14.29 5.12 -29.72
N ALA A 113 -13.56 6.03 -30.36
CA ALA A 113 -12.32 5.71 -31.06
C ALA A 113 -11.20 5.26 -30.10
N ASP A 114 -11.16 5.80 -28.87
CA ASP A 114 -10.21 5.38 -27.85
C ASP A 114 -10.52 3.96 -27.35
N VAL A 115 -11.80 3.67 -27.14
CA VAL A 115 -12.27 2.33 -26.76
C VAL A 115 -11.94 1.32 -27.85
N GLU A 116 -12.23 1.65 -29.11
CA GLU A 116 -11.92 0.81 -30.26
C GLU A 116 -10.41 0.54 -30.38
N ARG A 117 -9.59 1.59 -30.27
CA ARG A 117 -8.12 1.46 -30.32
C ARG A 117 -7.62 0.59 -29.17
N PHE A 118 -8.13 0.78 -27.96
CA PHE A 118 -7.74 -0.03 -26.81
C PHE A 118 -8.13 -1.48 -27.00
N TYR A 119 -9.36 -1.77 -27.42
CA TYR A 119 -9.82 -3.13 -27.72
C TYR A 119 -8.96 -3.81 -28.77
N ASN A 120 -8.60 -3.10 -29.85
CA ASN A 120 -7.74 -3.65 -30.92
C ASN A 120 -6.31 -3.97 -30.45
N ASN A 121 -5.86 -3.35 -29.36
CA ASN A 121 -4.58 -3.65 -28.73
C ASN A 121 -4.67 -4.81 -27.72
N LEU A 122 -5.88 -5.28 -27.38
CA LEU A 122 -6.05 -6.43 -26.49
C LEU A 122 -5.81 -7.74 -27.25
N GLY A 123 -5.04 -8.64 -26.63
CA GLY A 123 -4.86 -10.01 -27.11
C GLY A 123 -6.05 -10.92 -26.76
N GLU A 124 -6.10 -12.10 -27.38
CA GLU A 124 -7.18 -13.10 -27.18
C GLU A 124 -7.38 -13.49 -25.70
N GLN A 125 -6.30 -13.58 -24.93
CA GLN A 125 -6.37 -13.90 -23.50
C GLN A 125 -7.08 -12.81 -22.68
N GLN A 126 -6.97 -11.54 -23.09
CA GLN A 126 -7.55 -10.40 -22.40
C GLN A 126 -9.02 -10.22 -22.79
N THR A 127 -9.35 -10.41 -24.07
CA THR A 127 -10.74 -10.33 -24.55
C THR A 127 -11.57 -11.53 -24.11
N GLN A 128 -10.95 -12.71 -23.96
CA GLN A 128 -11.61 -13.98 -23.62
C GLN A 128 -12.75 -14.31 -24.61
N GLY A 129 -12.55 -13.97 -25.89
CA GLY A 129 -13.55 -14.17 -26.95
C GLY A 129 -14.74 -13.21 -26.92
N ARG A 130 -14.76 -12.22 -26.02
CA ARG A 130 -15.82 -11.20 -25.94
C ARG A 130 -15.66 -10.15 -27.03
N THR A 131 -16.76 -9.67 -27.59
CA THR A 131 -16.76 -8.64 -28.63
C THR A 131 -16.49 -7.25 -28.07
N LEU A 132 -16.18 -6.29 -28.96
CA LEU A 132 -16.06 -4.88 -28.60
C LEU A 132 -17.32 -4.35 -27.91
N GLU A 133 -18.53 -4.70 -28.38
CA GLU A 133 -19.76 -4.20 -27.74
C GLU A 133 -19.88 -4.69 -26.29
N GLN A 134 -19.47 -5.94 -26.04
CA GLN A 134 -19.50 -6.54 -24.70
C GLN A 134 -18.46 -5.92 -23.76
N LEU A 135 -17.32 -5.46 -24.30
CA LEU A 135 -16.23 -4.87 -23.52
C LEU A 135 -16.23 -3.34 -23.52
N ARG A 136 -17.10 -2.67 -24.30
CA ARG A 136 -17.11 -1.20 -24.42
C ARG A 136 -17.24 -0.49 -23.07
N GLY A 137 -18.20 -0.90 -22.23
CA GLY A 137 -18.38 -0.34 -20.89
C GLY A 137 -17.16 -0.55 -19.97
N PRO A 138 -16.69 -1.81 -19.79
CA PRO A 138 -15.47 -2.09 -19.03
C PRO A 138 -14.24 -1.33 -19.50
N ILE A 139 -14.00 -1.26 -20.81
CA ILE A 139 -12.87 -0.53 -21.40
C ILE A 139 -13.00 0.96 -21.14
N ASN A 140 -14.19 1.54 -21.33
CA ASN A 140 -14.41 2.95 -21.08
C ASN A 140 -14.12 3.30 -19.60
N ASN A 141 -14.63 2.51 -18.65
CA ASN A 141 -14.35 2.69 -17.23
C ASN A 141 -12.86 2.57 -16.91
N PHE A 142 -12.17 1.59 -17.51
CA PHE A 142 -10.73 1.42 -17.34
C PHE A 142 -9.95 2.64 -17.86
N LEU A 143 -10.26 3.12 -19.06
CA LEU A 143 -9.62 4.30 -19.64
C LEU A 143 -9.88 5.57 -18.84
N GLN A 144 -11.11 5.75 -18.32
CA GLN A 144 -11.43 6.86 -17.41
C GLN A 144 -10.59 6.80 -16.13
N GLN A 145 -10.48 5.61 -15.52
CA GLN A 145 -9.70 5.44 -14.30
C GLN A 145 -8.21 5.67 -14.57
N GLN A 146 -7.67 5.11 -15.66
CA GLN A 146 -6.29 5.31 -16.10
C GLN A 146 -5.98 6.79 -16.30
N GLN A 147 -6.82 7.49 -17.06
CA GLN A 147 -6.66 8.92 -17.30
C GLN A 147 -6.68 9.71 -15.98
N SER A 148 -7.57 9.39 -15.05
CA SER A 148 -7.64 10.09 -13.76
C SER A 148 -6.36 9.95 -12.94
N VAL A 149 -5.71 8.78 -12.99
CA VAL A 149 -4.43 8.52 -12.31
C VAL A 149 -3.30 9.30 -12.99
N GLU A 150 -3.23 9.28 -14.31
CA GLU A 150 -2.20 9.98 -15.10
C GLU A 150 -2.27 11.51 -14.96
N VAL A 151 -3.48 12.07 -15.05
CA VAL A 151 -3.71 13.51 -14.88
C VAL A 151 -3.34 13.94 -13.46
N ARG A 152 -3.72 13.16 -12.45
CA ARG A 152 -3.33 13.44 -11.07
C ARG A 152 -1.82 13.39 -10.89
N ALA A 153 -1.14 12.35 -11.39
CA ALA A 153 0.31 12.24 -11.30
C ALA A 153 1.02 13.44 -11.95
N THR A 154 0.55 13.85 -13.13
CA THR A 154 1.05 15.03 -13.83
C THR A 154 0.85 16.31 -13.01
N LEU A 155 -0.34 16.51 -12.44
CA LEU A 155 -0.62 17.64 -11.56
C LEU A 155 0.33 17.68 -10.35
N ILE A 156 0.55 16.54 -9.68
CA ILE A 156 1.46 16.48 -8.53
C ILE A 156 2.89 16.84 -8.95
N ALA A 157 3.36 16.36 -10.09
CA ALA A 157 4.69 16.69 -10.61
C ALA A 157 4.82 18.20 -10.89
N GLU A 158 3.84 18.78 -11.60
CA GLU A 158 3.79 20.23 -11.88
C GLU A 158 3.77 21.08 -10.60
N LEU A 159 3.00 20.66 -9.59
CA LEU A 159 2.94 21.34 -8.29
C LEU A 159 4.25 21.19 -7.49
N SER A 160 4.87 20.02 -7.54
CA SER A 160 6.17 19.80 -6.89
C SER A 160 7.22 20.74 -7.46
N ASP A 161 7.24 20.90 -8.79
CA ASP A 161 8.18 21.76 -9.50
C ASP A 161 7.88 23.25 -9.24
N SER A 162 6.61 23.65 -9.33
CA SER A 162 6.21 25.06 -9.13
C SER A 162 6.47 25.55 -7.71
N LEU A 163 6.29 24.67 -6.72
CA LEU A 163 6.55 24.95 -5.31
C LEU A 163 8.02 24.77 -4.91
N ASN A 164 8.87 24.22 -5.78
CA ASN A 164 10.25 23.84 -5.47
C ASN A 164 10.35 22.92 -4.24
N VAL A 165 9.42 21.96 -4.11
CA VAL A 165 9.40 21.02 -2.98
C VAL A 165 10.50 19.99 -3.15
N ARG A 166 11.41 19.91 -2.17
CA ARG A 166 12.38 18.81 -2.11
C ARG A 166 11.69 17.54 -1.60
N VAL A 167 11.56 16.54 -2.46
CA VAL A 167 11.07 15.21 -2.11
C VAL A 167 12.23 14.24 -1.97
N GLU A 168 12.54 13.82 -0.74
CA GLU A 168 13.53 12.78 -0.45
C GLU A 168 12.83 11.47 -0.08
N ARG A 169 13.14 10.38 -0.78
CA ARG A 169 12.59 9.05 -0.51
C ARG A 169 13.61 8.22 0.26
N LEU A 170 13.24 7.85 1.48
CA LEU A 170 14.12 7.15 2.43
C LEU A 170 13.70 5.70 2.72
N LEU A 171 12.65 5.21 2.05
CA LEU A 171 12.22 3.82 2.18
C LEU A 171 13.25 2.91 1.50
N GLU A 172 13.89 2.03 2.28
CA GLU A 172 14.90 1.12 1.75
C GLU A 172 14.29 -0.18 1.21
N PRO A 173 14.75 -0.69 0.05
CA PRO A 173 14.32 -1.98 -0.45
C PRO A 173 14.83 -3.12 0.45
N PRO A 174 14.13 -4.26 0.50
CA PRO A 174 14.60 -5.42 1.23
C PRO A 174 15.89 -5.94 0.60
N ARG A 175 16.92 -6.09 1.43
CA ARG A 175 18.24 -6.59 1.02
C ARG A 175 18.59 -7.81 1.85
N MET A 176 19.39 -8.69 1.24
CA MET A 176 20.04 -9.79 1.93
C MET A 176 21.54 -9.54 1.95
N ALA A 177 22.15 -9.64 3.14
CA ALA A 177 23.59 -9.72 3.26
C ALA A 177 24.03 -11.11 2.80
N ILE A 178 24.89 -11.16 1.79
CA ILE A 178 25.51 -12.40 1.34
C ILE A 178 26.85 -12.51 2.07
N ALA A 179 27.00 -13.56 2.87
CA ALA A 179 28.27 -13.83 3.55
C ALA A 179 29.28 -14.38 2.54
N ARG A 180 30.52 -13.88 2.61
CA ARG A 180 31.67 -14.43 1.88
C ARG A 180 32.39 -15.44 2.76
N ALA A 181 32.76 -16.58 2.20
CA ALA A 181 33.73 -17.46 2.82
C ALA A 181 35.15 -16.91 2.63
N PRO A 182 36.09 -17.15 3.57
CA PRO A 182 37.48 -16.72 3.44
C PRO A 182 38.19 -17.24 2.18
N THR A 183 37.68 -18.32 1.60
CA THR A 183 38.24 -18.99 0.42
C THR A 183 37.61 -18.54 -0.90
N ASP A 184 36.60 -17.64 -0.86
CA ASP A 184 35.94 -17.19 -2.08
C ASP A 184 36.91 -16.42 -2.97
N PRO A 185 36.96 -16.71 -4.29
CA PRO A 185 37.84 -16.00 -5.20
C PRO A 185 37.36 -14.56 -5.37
N ILE A 186 38.25 -13.60 -5.14
CA ILE A 186 37.95 -12.17 -5.24
C ILE A 186 38.68 -11.56 -6.44
N LYS A 187 37.96 -10.76 -7.21
CA LYS A 187 38.52 -9.91 -8.25
C LYS A 187 38.18 -8.45 -7.98
N GLY A 188 39.19 -7.64 -7.70
CA GLY A 188 39.03 -6.21 -7.38
C GLY A 188 39.70 -5.82 -6.07
N THR A 189 39.56 -4.56 -5.67
CA THR A 189 40.07 -4.06 -4.39
C THR A 189 39.01 -4.22 -3.29
N SER A 190 39.46 -4.38 -2.04
CA SER A 190 38.56 -4.44 -0.89
C SER A 190 37.86 -3.11 -0.58
N SER A 191 38.31 -2.01 -1.17
CA SER A 191 37.75 -0.67 -1.03
C SER A 191 36.77 -0.29 -2.15
N ALA A 192 36.32 -1.25 -2.95
CA ALA A 192 35.36 -1.00 -4.02
C ALA A 192 34.00 -0.55 -3.44
N ILE A 193 33.41 0.49 -4.02
CA ILE A 193 32.09 1.02 -3.62
C ILE A 193 30.91 0.13 -4.06
N VAL A 194 31.16 -0.77 -5.01
CA VAL A 194 30.19 -1.75 -5.51
C VAL A 194 30.84 -3.12 -5.49
N GLU A 195 30.12 -4.09 -4.96
CA GLU A 195 30.50 -5.50 -4.93
C GLU A 195 29.48 -6.30 -5.74
N ILE A 196 29.97 -7.15 -6.65
CA ILE A 196 29.15 -8.08 -7.44
C ILE A 196 29.50 -9.48 -6.97
N ILE A 197 28.48 -10.24 -6.56
CA ILE A 197 28.63 -11.63 -6.15
C ILE A 197 28.06 -12.51 -7.26
N GLU A 198 28.92 -13.35 -7.83
CA GLU A 198 28.56 -14.31 -8.86
C GLU A 198 28.33 -15.68 -8.22
N PHE A 199 27.16 -16.27 -8.49
CA PHE A 199 26.86 -17.65 -8.14
C PHE A 199 27.03 -18.52 -9.38
N SER A 200 28.10 -19.32 -9.43
CA SER A 200 28.27 -20.34 -10.48
C SER A 200 27.66 -21.65 -10.00
N ASP A 201 26.64 -22.13 -10.69
CA ASP A 201 26.13 -23.48 -10.52
C ASP A 201 27.06 -24.45 -11.27
N PHE A 202 27.72 -25.36 -10.55
CA PHE A 202 28.50 -26.44 -11.14
C PHE A 202 27.64 -27.71 -11.09
N GLN A 203 27.17 -28.15 -12.26
CA GLN A 203 26.55 -29.47 -12.44
C GLN A 203 27.56 -30.60 -12.29
#